data_AF-A0A957MXV1-F1
#
_entry.id   AF-A0A957MXV1-F1
#
_cell.length_a   1.000
_cell.length_b   1.000
_cell.length_c   1.000
_cell.angle_alpha   90.00
_cell.angle_beta   90.00
_cell.angle_gamma   90.00
#
_symmetry.space_group_name_H-M   'P 1'
#
loop_
_entity.id
_entity.type
_entity.pdbx_description
1 polymer ?
#
loop_
_entity_poly.entity_id
_entity_poly.type
_entity_poly.pdbx_seq_one_letter_code
_entity_poly.pdbx_strand_id
1 'polypeptide(L)'
;GVIGAALGGDALLTRTELLALLEQAGIATTGQRGYYLLAHAALRGLICFGAGQEKQERFMLLAARAPAAAELDPDAALGKLALRYFTGHGPATLADFVWWSGLTLGQARTALAVAGAEIEQFNAGDRDYYHVPAAASESSTDASGVHLLPAFDEYYLGYAQREMVLAAGLDKRVVSSNGIFHPMIVADSRIAGTWRSVRKGQSVRIRPELFDALDSAGEVALYEAMQRFATFLGATLIA
;
A
#
# COMPACT_ATOMS: atom_id res chain seq x y z
N GLY A 1 -9.81 -21.07 20.29
CA GLY A 1 -9.40 -19.93 21.15
C GLY A 1 -10.56 -18.98 21.32
N VAL A 2 -10.54 -18.12 22.35
CA VAL A 2 -11.64 -17.19 22.71
C VAL A 2 -12.14 -16.38 21.50
N ILE A 3 -11.22 -15.72 20.77
CA ILE A 3 -11.56 -14.90 19.59
C ILE A 3 -12.25 -15.74 18.50
N GLY A 4 -11.70 -16.91 18.17
CA GLY A 4 -12.24 -17.76 17.12
C GLY A 4 -13.64 -18.29 17.43
N ALA A 5 -13.92 -18.61 18.70
CA ALA A 5 -15.24 -19.03 19.14
C ALA A 5 -16.25 -17.86 19.12
N ALA A 6 -15.81 -16.67 19.54
CA ALA A 6 -16.64 -15.47 19.57
C ALA A 6 -17.07 -14.98 18.18
N LEU A 7 -16.21 -15.17 17.17
CA LEU A 7 -16.45 -14.74 15.80
C LEU A 7 -17.00 -15.87 14.89
N GLY A 8 -17.46 -16.98 15.47
CA GLY A 8 -17.98 -18.12 14.70
C GLY A 8 -19.14 -17.74 13.76
N GLY A 9 -19.17 -18.33 12.56
CA GLY A 9 -20.15 -17.99 11.52
C GLY A 9 -19.87 -16.61 10.91
N ASP A 10 -20.93 -15.81 10.76
CA ASP A 10 -20.88 -14.44 10.19
C ASP A 10 -20.87 -13.34 11.26
N ALA A 11 -20.43 -13.67 12.48
CA ALA A 11 -20.43 -12.71 13.58
C ALA A 11 -19.46 -11.55 13.33
N LEU A 12 -19.91 -10.34 13.70
CA LEU A 12 -19.16 -9.09 13.58
C LEU A 12 -19.07 -8.44 14.96
N LEU A 13 -17.87 -8.42 15.54
CA LEU A 13 -17.63 -7.82 16.85
C LEU A 13 -16.66 -6.64 16.74
N THR A 14 -16.93 -5.59 17.50
CA THR A 14 -16.02 -4.46 17.68
C THR A 14 -14.78 -4.88 18.46
N ARG A 15 -13.74 -4.05 18.40
CA ARG A 15 -12.56 -4.22 19.26
C ARG A 15 -12.95 -4.33 20.74
N THR A 16 -13.81 -3.43 21.23
CA THR A 16 -14.20 -3.38 22.64
C THR A 16 -14.87 -4.67 23.10
N GLU A 17 -15.76 -5.24 22.30
CA GLU A 17 -16.44 -6.50 22.61
C GLU A 17 -15.45 -7.67 22.65
N LEU A 18 -14.54 -7.76 21.68
CA LEU A 18 -13.50 -8.79 21.67
C LEU A 18 -12.57 -8.70 22.88
N LEU A 19 -12.16 -7.49 23.27
CA LEU A 19 -11.31 -7.30 24.45
C LEU A 19 -12.06 -7.68 25.74
N ALA A 20 -13.35 -7.35 25.85
CA ALA A 20 -14.16 -7.76 26.99
C ALA A 20 -14.28 -9.29 27.13
N LEU A 21 -14.44 -10.00 26.01
CA LEU A 21 -14.48 -11.47 26.00
C LEU A 21 -13.15 -12.10 26.40
N LEU A 22 -12.03 -11.49 26.01
CA LEU A 22 -10.70 -11.93 26.44
C LEU A 22 -10.52 -11.75 27.96
N GLU A 23 -10.93 -10.61 28.52
CA GLU A 23 -10.89 -10.37 29.97
C GLU A 23 -11.79 -11.35 30.75
N GLN A 24 -13.00 -11.62 30.25
CA GLN A 24 -13.91 -12.62 30.83
C GLN A 24 -13.30 -14.03 30.83
N ALA A 25 -12.46 -14.33 29.84
CA ALA A 25 -11.70 -15.57 29.75
C ALA A 25 -10.37 -15.55 30.55
N GLY A 26 -10.11 -14.50 31.35
CA GLY A 26 -8.91 -14.37 32.17
C GLY A 26 -7.66 -13.92 31.40
N ILE A 27 -7.81 -13.39 30.18
CA ILE A 27 -6.72 -12.90 29.36
C ILE A 27 -6.69 -11.37 29.45
N ALA A 28 -5.73 -10.84 30.22
CA ALA A 28 -5.56 -9.41 30.37
C ALA A 28 -5.33 -8.70 29.02
N THR A 29 -5.98 -7.56 28.83
CA THR A 29 -5.97 -6.74 27.61
C THR A 29 -5.52 -5.30 27.87
N THR A 30 -5.20 -4.96 29.12
CA THR A 30 -4.77 -3.63 29.58
C THR A 30 -3.63 -3.03 28.75
N GLY A 31 -3.66 -1.71 28.53
CA GLY A 31 -2.65 -1.01 27.75
C GLY A 31 -2.68 -1.41 26.27
N GLN A 32 -1.52 -1.64 25.67
CA GLN A 32 -1.41 -2.07 24.26
C GLN A 32 -1.61 -3.59 24.07
N ARG A 33 -1.75 -4.35 25.14
CA ARG A 33 -1.81 -5.82 25.07
C ARG A 33 -3.00 -6.30 24.23
N GLY A 34 -4.18 -5.71 24.44
CA GLY A 34 -5.36 -6.04 23.64
C GLY A 34 -5.14 -5.81 22.14
N TYR A 35 -4.50 -4.69 21.77
CA TYR A 35 -4.17 -4.39 20.38
C TYR A 35 -3.23 -5.44 19.77
N TYR A 36 -2.15 -5.79 20.48
CA TYR A 36 -1.21 -6.80 19.99
C TYR A 36 -1.80 -8.21 19.89
N LEU A 37 -2.75 -8.56 20.76
CA LEU A 37 -3.48 -9.84 20.65
C LEU A 37 -4.32 -9.91 19.38
N LEU A 38 -5.02 -8.82 19.04
CA LEU A 38 -5.80 -8.74 17.80
C LEU A 38 -4.90 -8.69 16.57
N ALA A 39 -3.82 -7.92 16.61
CA ALA A 39 -2.82 -7.87 15.53
C ALA A 39 -2.20 -9.26 15.30
N HIS A 40 -1.84 -9.97 16.36
CA HIS A 40 -1.33 -11.35 16.26
C HIS A 40 -2.37 -12.28 15.64
N ALA A 41 -3.64 -12.22 16.06
CA ALA A 41 -4.71 -13.01 15.45
C ALA A 41 -4.87 -12.72 13.94
N ALA A 42 -4.77 -11.45 13.53
CA ALA A 42 -4.82 -11.05 12.13
C ALA A 42 -3.59 -11.57 11.34
N LEU A 43 -2.38 -11.43 11.89
CA LEU A 43 -1.14 -11.93 11.29
C LEU A 43 -1.11 -13.46 11.16
N ARG A 44 -1.84 -14.16 12.03
CA ARG A 44 -2.05 -15.62 11.95
C ARG A 44 -3.19 -16.02 11.01
N GLY A 45 -3.79 -15.06 10.31
CA GLY A 45 -4.88 -15.31 9.35
C GLY A 45 -6.21 -15.72 10.01
N LEU A 46 -6.41 -15.45 11.30
CA LEU A 46 -7.65 -15.81 11.99
C LEU A 46 -8.76 -14.80 11.73
N ILE A 47 -8.45 -13.51 11.87
CA ILE A 47 -9.44 -12.42 11.79
C ILE A 47 -9.10 -11.42 10.70
N CYS A 48 -10.12 -10.76 10.16
CA CYS A 48 -10.00 -9.59 9.29
C CYS A 48 -11.03 -8.53 9.66
N PHE A 49 -10.94 -7.35 9.05
CA PHE A 49 -12.02 -6.37 9.15
C PHE A 49 -13.28 -6.87 8.42
N GLY A 50 -14.41 -6.75 9.08
CA GLY A 50 -15.73 -6.93 8.49
C GLY A 50 -16.38 -5.60 8.14
N ALA A 51 -17.61 -5.65 7.62
CA ALA A 51 -18.37 -4.43 7.34
C ALA A 51 -18.47 -3.58 8.62
N GLY A 52 -18.01 -2.33 8.59
CA GLY A 52 -18.08 -1.44 9.74
C GLY A 52 -19.53 -1.16 10.18
N GLN A 53 -19.69 -0.67 11.41
CA GLN A 53 -20.91 0.00 11.83
C GLN A 53 -20.53 1.44 12.13
N GLU A 54 -21.06 2.39 11.36
CA GLU A 54 -20.71 3.80 11.45
C GLU A 54 -19.18 4.06 11.38
N LYS A 55 -18.60 4.62 12.46
CA LYS A 55 -17.18 4.95 12.62
C LYS A 55 -16.38 3.89 13.38
N GLN A 56 -16.95 2.71 13.64
CA GLN A 56 -16.29 1.64 14.38
C GLN A 56 -15.92 0.46 13.49
N GLU A 57 -14.65 0.08 13.58
CA GLU A 57 -14.13 -1.15 12.98
C GLU A 57 -14.73 -2.36 13.67
N ARG A 58 -15.18 -3.33 12.86
CA ARG A 58 -15.62 -4.64 13.32
C ARG A 58 -14.72 -5.71 12.73
N PHE A 59 -14.56 -6.80 13.46
CA PHE A 59 -13.76 -7.95 13.10
C PHE A 59 -14.68 -9.14 12.82
N MET A 60 -14.24 -9.99 11.90
CA MET A 60 -14.85 -11.28 11.59
C MET A 60 -13.76 -12.33 11.38
N LEU A 61 -14.13 -13.61 11.29
CA LEU A 61 -13.20 -14.64 10.84
C LEU A 61 -12.82 -14.42 9.38
N LEU A 62 -11.52 -14.52 9.07
CA LEU A 62 -11.04 -14.43 7.68
C LEU A 62 -11.67 -15.52 6.81
N ALA A 63 -11.87 -16.73 7.36
CA ALA A 63 -12.47 -17.87 6.67
C ALA A 63 -13.93 -17.64 6.21
N ALA A 64 -14.64 -16.69 6.81
CA ALA A 64 -15.99 -16.31 6.36
C ALA A 64 -15.95 -15.33 5.17
N ARG A 65 -14.80 -14.71 4.88
CA ARG A 65 -14.63 -13.71 3.82
C ARG A 65 -13.79 -14.20 2.64
N ALA A 66 -12.82 -15.06 2.90
CA ALA A 66 -11.86 -15.55 1.92
C ALA A 66 -11.59 -17.05 2.12
N PRO A 67 -11.32 -17.80 1.04
CA PRO A 67 -10.93 -19.20 1.15
C PRO A 67 -9.64 -19.33 1.95
N ALA A 68 -9.48 -20.47 2.63
CA ALA A 68 -8.23 -20.79 3.30
C ALA A 68 -7.07 -20.80 2.29
N ALA A 69 -6.01 -20.07 2.60
CA ALA A 69 -4.78 -20.14 1.83
C ALA A 69 -4.07 -21.47 2.13
N ALA A 70 -3.44 -22.07 1.12
CA ALA A 70 -2.54 -23.19 1.34
C ALA A 70 -1.38 -22.74 2.23
N GLU A 71 -1.03 -23.55 3.23
CA GLU A 71 0.21 -23.35 3.98
C GLU A 71 1.39 -23.54 3.04
N LEU A 72 2.28 -22.56 3.06
CA LEU A 72 3.52 -22.59 2.28
C LEU A 72 4.67 -22.90 3.22
N ASP A 73 5.62 -23.69 2.73
CA ASP A 73 6.95 -23.74 3.32
C ASP A 73 7.52 -22.30 3.42
N PRO A 74 8.23 -21.94 4.51
CA PRO A 74 8.74 -20.59 4.72
C PRO A 74 9.53 -20.03 3.53
N ASP A 75 10.39 -20.84 2.89
CA ASP A 75 11.22 -20.37 1.77
C ASP A 75 10.37 -20.20 0.51
N ALA A 76 9.40 -21.10 0.28
CA ALA A 76 8.41 -20.94 -0.79
C ALA A 76 7.56 -19.67 -0.62
N ALA A 77 7.19 -19.32 0.62
CA ALA A 77 6.49 -18.07 0.92
C ALA A 77 7.33 -16.84 0.59
N LEU A 78 8.64 -16.87 0.91
CA LEU A 78 9.58 -15.82 0.56
C LEU A 78 9.69 -15.63 -0.96
N GLY A 79 9.90 -16.71 -1.73
CA GLY A 79 9.98 -16.64 -3.19
C GLY A 79 8.70 -16.08 -3.81
N LYS A 80 7.54 -16.51 -3.32
CA LYS A 80 6.24 -15.99 -3.77
C LYS A 80 6.07 -14.49 -3.46
N LEU A 81 6.59 -14.02 -2.32
CA LEU A 81 6.54 -12.60 -1.97
C LEU A 81 7.43 -11.77 -2.91
N ALA A 82 8.64 -12.25 -3.21
CA ALA A 82 9.53 -11.59 -4.18
C ALA A 82 8.88 -11.50 -5.56
N LEU A 83 8.30 -12.59 -6.06
CA LEU A 83 7.61 -12.58 -7.36
C LEU A 83 6.48 -11.54 -7.41
N ARG A 84 5.69 -11.42 -6.36
CA ARG A 84 4.62 -10.41 -6.28
C ARG A 84 5.17 -8.99 -6.26
N TYR A 85 6.24 -8.76 -5.50
CA TYR A 85 6.87 -7.45 -5.43
C TYR A 85 7.43 -7.03 -6.79
N PHE A 86 8.30 -7.84 -7.40
CA PHE A 86 8.95 -7.49 -8.67
C PHE A 86 8.03 -7.55 -9.89
N THR A 87 6.87 -8.22 -9.81
CA THR A 87 5.80 -8.08 -10.80
C THR A 87 5.17 -6.68 -10.77
N GLY A 88 4.93 -6.12 -9.59
CA GLY A 88 4.24 -4.83 -9.44
C GLY A 88 5.16 -3.60 -9.35
N HIS A 89 6.41 -3.80 -8.91
CA HIS A 89 7.36 -2.73 -8.58
C HIS A 89 8.67 -2.86 -9.38
N GLY A 90 8.79 -3.87 -10.24
CA GLY A 90 9.96 -4.03 -11.09
C GLY A 90 9.99 -2.99 -12.22
N PRO A 91 11.17 -2.56 -12.68
CA PRO A 91 12.49 -2.90 -12.13
C PRO A 91 12.79 -2.21 -10.78
N ALA A 92 13.21 -3.00 -9.79
CA ALA A 92 13.55 -2.51 -8.44
C ALA A 92 14.83 -3.17 -7.93
N THR A 93 15.48 -2.57 -6.93
CA THR A 93 16.69 -3.13 -6.33
C THR A 93 16.36 -4.11 -5.19
N LEU A 94 17.34 -4.91 -4.78
CA LEU A 94 17.22 -5.74 -3.57
C LEU A 94 17.00 -4.88 -2.30
N ALA A 95 17.55 -3.66 -2.27
CA ALA A 95 17.38 -2.75 -1.15
C ALA A 95 15.93 -2.24 -1.05
N ASP A 96 15.29 -1.98 -2.19
CA ASP A 96 13.87 -1.60 -2.24
C ASP A 96 12.98 -2.74 -1.74
N PHE A 97 13.27 -3.98 -2.15
CA PHE A 97 12.51 -5.14 -1.67
C PHE A 97 12.68 -5.37 -0.16
N VAL A 98 13.90 -5.22 0.38
CA VAL A 98 14.17 -5.29 1.83
C VAL A 98 13.39 -4.20 2.58
N TRP A 99 13.41 -2.97 2.08
CA TRP A 99 12.69 -1.84 2.66
C TRP A 99 11.18 -2.09 2.71
N TRP A 100 10.61 -2.52 1.58
CA TRP A 100 9.18 -2.72 1.45
C TRP A 100 8.67 -3.91 2.26
N SER A 101 9.38 -5.04 2.20
CA SER A 101 8.93 -6.28 2.84
C SER A 101 9.22 -6.33 4.36
N GLY A 102 10.17 -5.52 4.84
CA GLY A 102 10.69 -5.59 6.21
C GLY A 102 11.50 -6.87 6.50
N LEU A 103 11.83 -7.65 5.46
CA LEU A 103 12.66 -8.84 5.60
C LEU A 103 14.11 -8.47 5.90
N THR A 104 14.83 -9.39 6.54
CA THR A 104 16.29 -9.28 6.60
C THR A 104 16.91 -9.44 5.21
N LEU A 105 18.11 -8.89 5.00
CA LEU A 105 18.85 -9.08 3.75
C LEU A 105 19.04 -10.57 3.40
N GLY A 106 19.26 -11.43 4.40
CA GLY A 106 19.38 -12.87 4.20
C GLY A 106 18.11 -13.49 3.63
N GLN A 107 16.95 -13.18 4.24
CA GLN A 107 15.64 -13.66 3.75
C GLN A 107 15.32 -13.14 2.36
N ALA A 108 15.65 -11.88 2.04
CA ALA A 108 15.43 -11.31 0.72
C ALA A 108 16.30 -12.00 -0.35
N ARG A 109 17.55 -12.38 -0.02
CA ARG A 109 18.39 -13.19 -0.92
C ARG A 109 17.84 -14.60 -1.12
N THR A 110 17.36 -15.24 -0.05
CA THR A 110 16.66 -16.53 -0.16
C THR A 110 15.43 -16.41 -1.06
N ALA A 111 14.64 -15.34 -0.91
CA ALA A 111 13.47 -15.09 -1.74
C ALA A 111 13.81 -15.04 -3.24
N LEU A 112 14.84 -14.29 -3.63
CA LEU A 112 15.32 -14.24 -5.02
C LEU A 112 15.81 -15.61 -5.50
N ALA A 113 16.58 -16.33 -4.68
CA ALA A 113 17.10 -17.65 -5.04
C ALA A 113 15.97 -18.68 -5.27
N VAL A 114 14.91 -18.63 -4.44
CA VAL A 114 13.73 -19.51 -4.57
C VAL A 114 12.90 -19.14 -5.80
N ALA A 115 12.71 -17.85 -6.08
CA ALA A 115 12.01 -17.39 -7.28
C ALA A 115 12.77 -17.74 -8.58
N GLY A 116 14.10 -17.82 -8.51
CA GLY A 116 14.95 -18.35 -9.57
C GLY A 116 14.77 -17.57 -10.89
N ALA A 117 14.61 -18.32 -11.99
CA ALA A 117 14.59 -17.77 -13.34
C ALA A 117 13.33 -16.92 -13.68
N GLU A 118 12.32 -16.89 -12.80
CA GLU A 118 11.15 -16.02 -12.99
C GLU A 118 11.47 -14.53 -12.74
N ILE A 119 12.55 -14.24 -12.01
CA ILE A 119 13.03 -12.88 -11.76
C ILE A 119 14.38 -12.71 -12.47
N GLU A 120 14.40 -11.87 -13.48
CA GLU A 120 15.62 -11.52 -14.20
C GLU A 120 16.34 -10.36 -13.54
N GLN A 121 17.66 -10.41 -13.57
CA GLN A 121 18.55 -9.36 -13.09
C GLN A 121 19.21 -8.66 -14.28
N PHE A 122 19.24 -7.33 -14.25
CA PHE A 122 20.10 -6.54 -15.13
C PHE A 122 20.82 -5.45 -14.34
N ASN A 123 21.94 -4.98 -14.90
CA ASN A 123 22.71 -3.89 -14.32
C ASN A 123 22.34 -2.57 -15.02
N ALA A 124 22.15 -1.52 -14.24
CA ALA A 124 22.02 -0.15 -14.75
C ALA A 124 22.82 0.81 -13.86
N GLY A 125 23.91 1.35 -14.43
CA GLY A 125 24.85 2.17 -13.69
C GLY A 125 25.63 1.36 -12.66
N ASP A 126 25.48 1.70 -11.39
CA ASP A 126 26.16 1.06 -10.26
C ASP A 126 25.25 0.10 -9.47
N ARG A 127 24.03 -0.17 -9.98
CA ARG A 127 22.99 -0.94 -9.29
C ARG A 127 22.50 -2.13 -10.09
N ASP A 128 22.19 -3.18 -9.35
CA ASP A 128 21.49 -4.36 -9.86
C ASP A 128 19.99 -4.17 -9.66
N TYR A 129 19.24 -4.33 -10.75
CA TYR A 129 17.79 -4.26 -10.79
C TYR A 129 17.22 -5.63 -11.12
N TYR A 130 16.07 -5.90 -10.52
CA TYR A 130 15.32 -7.15 -10.67
C TYR A 130 13.92 -6.84 -11.19
N HIS A 131 13.44 -7.64 -12.13
CA HIS A 131 12.09 -7.53 -12.67
C HIS A 131 11.56 -8.88 -13.14
N VAL A 132 10.25 -8.97 -13.31
CA VAL A 132 9.58 -10.11 -13.96
C VAL A 132 9.32 -9.75 -15.43
N PRO A 133 9.95 -10.40 -16.42
CA PRO A 133 9.84 -10.01 -17.83
C PRO A 133 8.42 -10.01 -18.39
N ALA A 134 7.61 -11.00 -18.00
CA ALA A 134 6.21 -11.09 -18.41
C ALA A 134 5.41 -9.84 -18.01
N ALA A 135 5.66 -9.30 -16.82
CA ALA A 135 5.01 -8.07 -16.35
C ALA A 135 5.46 -6.84 -17.14
N ALA A 136 6.74 -6.77 -17.52
CA ALA A 136 7.27 -5.66 -18.32
C ALA A 136 6.62 -5.61 -19.71
N SER A 137 6.36 -6.77 -20.33
CA SER A 137 5.72 -6.86 -21.65
C SER A 137 4.24 -6.44 -21.66
N GLU A 138 3.56 -6.47 -20.52
CA GLU A 138 2.15 -6.04 -20.39
C GLU A 138 2.01 -4.54 -20.11
N SER A 139 3.11 -3.86 -19.74
CA SER A 139 3.10 -2.43 -19.46
C SER A 139 3.06 -1.61 -20.74
N SER A 140 2.16 -0.63 -20.82
CA SER A 140 2.14 0.33 -21.93
C SER A 140 3.39 1.19 -21.86
N THR A 141 4.09 1.35 -22.99
CA THR A 141 5.26 2.23 -23.08
C THR A 141 4.92 3.72 -22.99
N ASP A 142 3.63 4.07 -22.95
CA ASP A 142 3.18 5.43 -22.79
C ASP A 142 3.06 5.78 -21.31
N ALA A 143 4.15 6.34 -20.78
CA ALA A 143 4.24 6.86 -19.43
C ALA A 143 3.71 8.31 -19.30
N SER A 144 3.12 8.85 -20.38
CA SER A 144 2.69 10.25 -20.43
C SER A 144 1.38 10.48 -19.66
N GLY A 145 1.29 11.65 -19.04
CA GLY A 145 0.07 12.13 -18.40
C GLY A 145 0.21 12.42 -16.91
N VAL A 146 -0.91 12.81 -16.31
CA VAL A 146 -0.98 13.28 -14.91
C VAL A 146 -1.92 12.41 -14.09
N HIS A 147 -1.46 12.00 -12.91
CA HIS A 147 -2.20 11.18 -11.95
C HIS A 147 -2.23 11.84 -10.56
N LEU A 148 -3.38 11.73 -9.89
CA LEU A 148 -3.53 12.10 -8.49
C LEU A 148 -3.47 10.83 -7.64
N LEU A 149 -2.34 10.62 -6.97
CA LEU A 149 -2.14 9.49 -6.08
C LEU A 149 -2.55 9.86 -4.64
N PRO A 150 -3.22 8.97 -3.90
CA PRO A 150 -3.58 9.19 -2.51
C PRO A 150 -2.35 9.30 -1.59
N ALA A 151 -2.60 9.66 -0.34
CA ALA A 151 -1.60 9.52 0.71
C ALA A 151 -1.22 8.04 0.87
N PHE A 152 0.05 7.78 1.22
CA PHE A 152 0.59 6.43 1.43
C PHE A 152 0.55 5.53 0.18
N ASP A 153 0.62 6.10 -1.02
CA ASP A 153 0.62 5.33 -2.26
C ASP A 153 1.95 4.57 -2.51
N GLU A 154 1.85 3.31 -2.93
CA GLU A 154 2.98 2.41 -3.18
C GLU A 154 3.95 2.93 -4.26
N TYR A 155 3.50 3.83 -5.15
CA TYR A 155 4.37 4.47 -6.15
C TYR A 155 5.61 5.14 -5.52
N TYR A 156 5.49 5.61 -4.29
CA TYR A 156 6.60 6.19 -3.52
C TYR A 156 7.01 5.30 -2.33
N LEU A 157 6.04 4.66 -1.65
CA LEU A 157 6.31 3.85 -0.45
C LEU A 157 7.06 2.56 -0.76
N GLY A 158 6.86 2.01 -1.97
CA GLY A 158 7.40 0.74 -2.44
C GLY A 158 8.93 0.69 -2.56
N TYR A 159 9.60 1.84 -2.47
CA TYR A 159 11.02 1.98 -2.75
C TYR A 159 11.77 2.61 -1.59
N ALA A 160 12.97 2.09 -1.32
CA ALA A 160 13.94 2.69 -0.42
C ALA A 160 14.57 3.91 -1.08
N GLN A 161 14.92 3.75 -2.37
CA GLN A 161 15.55 4.77 -3.20
C GLN A 161 14.51 5.36 -4.13
N ARG A 162 14.39 6.69 -4.11
CA ARG A 162 13.24 7.38 -4.72
C ARG A 162 13.63 8.39 -5.80
N GLU A 163 14.90 8.40 -6.19
CA GLU A 163 15.44 9.36 -7.17
C GLU A 163 14.77 9.26 -8.54
N MET A 164 14.29 8.07 -8.89
CA MET A 164 13.58 7.81 -10.15
C MET A 164 12.26 8.57 -10.23
N VAL A 165 11.56 8.72 -9.10
CA VAL A 165 10.24 9.32 -9.04
C VAL A 165 10.25 10.72 -8.43
N LEU A 166 11.24 11.09 -7.62
CA LEU A 166 11.31 12.39 -6.94
C LEU A 166 12.69 13.03 -7.11
N ALA A 167 12.71 14.32 -7.46
CA ALA A 167 13.95 15.08 -7.51
C ALA A 167 14.56 15.29 -6.12
N ALA A 168 15.90 15.30 -6.05
CA ALA A 168 16.64 15.39 -4.80
C ALA A 168 16.28 16.65 -4.00
N GLY A 169 16.13 16.49 -2.68
CA GLY A 169 15.84 17.59 -1.76
C GLY A 169 14.36 17.92 -1.58
N LEU A 170 13.46 17.23 -2.30
CA LEU A 170 12.01 17.44 -2.21
C LEU A 170 11.30 16.50 -1.24
N ASP A 171 12.01 15.57 -0.58
CA ASP A 171 11.44 14.57 0.33
C ASP A 171 10.52 15.19 1.39
N LYS A 172 10.95 16.31 1.98
CA LYS A 172 10.19 17.05 3.01
C LYS A 172 8.93 17.74 2.49
N ARG A 173 8.76 17.83 1.17
CA ARG A 173 7.53 18.34 0.54
C ARG A 173 6.47 17.25 0.34
N VAL A 174 6.89 15.98 0.29
CA VAL A 174 5.99 14.83 0.09
C VAL A 174 5.82 13.97 1.34
N VAL A 175 6.76 14.05 2.29
CA VAL A 175 6.67 13.40 3.60
C VAL A 175 6.84 14.43 4.70
N SER A 176 5.89 14.46 5.63
CA SER A 176 5.96 15.33 6.80
C SER A 176 7.00 14.85 7.82
N SER A 177 7.39 15.73 8.75
CA SER A 177 8.33 15.40 9.82
C SER A 177 7.86 14.30 10.77
N ASN A 178 6.55 14.05 10.86
CA ASN A 178 5.97 12.94 11.62
C ASN A 178 5.70 11.68 10.78
N GLY A 179 6.27 11.57 9.57
CA GLY A 179 6.21 10.36 8.73
C GLY A 179 4.91 10.17 7.96
N ILE A 180 4.10 11.23 7.79
CA ILE A 180 2.89 11.16 6.95
C ILE A 180 3.27 11.42 5.51
N PHE A 181 2.95 10.46 4.64
CA PHE A 181 3.08 10.60 3.20
C PHE A 181 1.89 11.38 2.64
N HIS A 182 2.15 12.46 1.92
CA HIS A 182 1.12 13.31 1.34
C HIS A 182 0.54 12.69 0.05
N PRO A 183 -0.71 13.03 -0.32
CA PRO A 183 -1.21 12.77 -1.67
C PRO A 183 -0.32 13.45 -2.70
N MET A 184 0.04 12.74 -3.76
CA MET A 184 1.05 13.15 -4.74
C MET A 184 0.42 13.39 -6.12
N ILE A 185 0.98 14.35 -6.85
CA ILE A 185 0.71 14.56 -8.27
C ILE A 185 1.88 13.93 -9.02
N VAL A 186 1.61 12.94 -9.86
CA VAL A 186 2.61 12.34 -10.74
C VAL A 186 2.36 12.84 -12.15
N ALA A 187 3.36 13.46 -12.77
CA ALA A 187 3.36 13.88 -14.17
C ALA A 187 4.52 13.19 -14.89
N ASP A 188 4.23 12.47 -15.97
CA ASP A 188 5.20 11.74 -16.78
C ASP A 188 6.14 10.87 -15.94
N SER A 189 5.55 10.08 -15.03
CA SER A 189 6.26 9.21 -14.06
C SER A 189 7.21 9.92 -13.09
N ARG A 190 7.03 11.23 -12.86
CA ARG A 190 7.73 11.96 -11.80
C ARG A 190 6.74 12.68 -10.90
N ILE A 191 7.03 12.68 -9.61
CA ILE A 191 6.25 13.43 -8.62
C ILE A 191 6.51 14.91 -8.85
N ALA A 192 5.49 15.60 -9.34
CA ALA A 192 5.52 17.02 -9.70
C ALA A 192 4.91 17.91 -8.61
N GLY A 193 4.29 17.33 -7.59
CA GLY A 193 3.64 18.10 -6.54
C GLY A 193 2.91 17.24 -5.52
N THR A 194 2.25 17.91 -4.59
CA THR A 194 1.25 17.30 -3.70
C THR A 194 -0.12 17.88 -3.99
N TRP A 195 -1.17 17.31 -3.41
CA TRP A 195 -2.50 17.88 -3.53
C TRP A 195 -3.31 17.64 -2.26
N ARG A 196 -4.35 18.46 -2.10
CA ARG A 196 -5.35 18.33 -1.04
C ARG A 196 -6.73 18.39 -1.64
N SER A 197 -7.70 17.72 -1.01
CA SER A 197 -9.10 17.86 -1.37
C SER A 197 -9.98 18.17 -0.17
N VAL A 198 -11.03 18.97 -0.41
CA VAL A 198 -12.10 19.23 0.54
C VAL A 198 -13.42 18.85 -0.13
N ARG A 199 -14.11 17.86 0.43
CA ARG A 199 -15.44 17.43 -0.02
C ARG A 199 -16.53 18.11 0.80
N LYS A 200 -17.57 18.61 0.13
CA LYS A 200 -18.79 19.15 0.75
C LYS A 200 -20.00 18.62 -0.02
N GLY A 201 -20.70 17.64 0.55
CA GLY A 201 -21.81 16.95 -0.11
C GLY A 201 -21.35 16.26 -1.41
N GLN A 202 -21.99 16.62 -2.52
CA GLN A 202 -21.67 16.14 -3.86
C GLN A 202 -20.67 17.04 -4.60
N SER A 203 -19.96 17.93 -3.91
CA SER A 203 -18.91 18.76 -4.52
C SER A 203 -17.56 18.47 -3.88
N VAL A 204 -16.50 18.56 -4.66
CA VAL A 204 -15.12 18.44 -4.20
C VAL A 204 -14.27 19.56 -4.78
N ARG A 205 -13.52 20.24 -3.91
CA ARG A 205 -12.46 21.16 -4.30
C ARG A 205 -11.13 20.43 -4.18
N ILE A 206 -10.33 20.42 -5.25
CA ILE A 206 -8.98 19.86 -5.27
C ILE A 206 -8.00 21.02 -5.44
N ARG A 207 -6.97 21.05 -4.59
CA ARG A 207 -5.92 22.08 -4.60
C ARG A 207 -4.57 21.43 -4.88
N PRO A 208 -4.03 21.58 -6.09
CA PRO A 208 -2.68 21.15 -6.39
C PRO A 208 -1.65 22.11 -5.77
N GLU A 209 -0.54 21.55 -5.29
CA GLU A 209 0.64 22.24 -4.76
C GLU A 209 1.86 21.75 -5.56
N LEU A 210 2.06 22.32 -6.75
CA LEU A 210 3.13 21.93 -7.66
C LEU A 210 4.51 22.37 -7.18
N PHE A 211 5.54 21.66 -7.62
CA PHE A 211 6.93 22.00 -7.36
C PHE A 211 7.41 23.08 -8.32
N ASP A 212 7.04 22.93 -9.58
CA ASP A 212 7.31 23.84 -10.70
C ASP A 212 6.03 23.97 -11.55
N ALA A 213 5.98 24.99 -12.41
CA ALA A 213 4.86 25.14 -13.34
C ALA A 213 4.85 24.00 -14.37
N LEU A 214 3.66 23.50 -14.69
CA LEU A 214 3.46 22.60 -15.82
C LEU A 214 3.34 23.42 -17.10
N ASP A 215 3.62 22.81 -18.26
CA ASP A 215 3.29 23.41 -19.54
C ASP A 215 1.78 23.35 -19.80
N SER A 216 1.32 23.95 -20.91
CA SER A 216 -0.11 23.99 -21.23
C SER A 216 -0.73 22.59 -21.37
N ALA A 217 0.02 21.60 -21.85
CA ALA A 217 -0.47 20.23 -21.97
C ALA A 217 -0.62 19.57 -20.59
N GLY A 218 0.37 19.75 -19.71
CA GLY A 218 0.35 19.27 -18.33
C GLY A 218 -0.74 19.92 -17.49
N GLU A 219 -1.04 21.21 -17.69
CA GLU A 219 -2.15 21.89 -17.04
C GLU A 219 -3.51 21.29 -17.42
N VAL A 220 -3.72 21.01 -18.72
CA VAL A 220 -4.93 20.31 -19.20
C VAL A 220 -5.01 18.91 -18.59
N ALA A 221 -3.93 18.13 -18.62
CA ALA A 221 -3.88 16.78 -18.08
C ALA A 221 -4.13 16.75 -16.56
N LEU A 222 -3.61 17.73 -15.81
CA LEU A 222 -3.87 17.87 -14.38
C LEU A 222 -5.34 18.16 -14.10
N TYR A 223 -5.97 19.04 -14.88
CA TYR A 223 -7.39 19.33 -14.75
C TYR A 223 -8.25 18.08 -15.03
N GLU A 224 -7.91 17.30 -16.06
CA GLU A 224 -8.58 16.03 -16.34
C GLU A 224 -8.37 15.00 -15.22
N ALA A 225 -7.17 14.93 -14.62
CA ALA A 225 -6.91 14.06 -13.47
C ALA A 225 -7.77 14.44 -12.25
N MET A 226 -7.93 15.74 -11.99
CA MET A 226 -8.82 16.27 -10.96
C MET A 226 -10.29 15.91 -11.25
N GLN A 227 -10.73 15.98 -12.51
CA GLN A 227 -12.08 15.55 -12.91
C GLN A 227 -12.29 14.06 -12.71
N ARG A 228 -11.35 13.20 -13.14
CA ARG A 228 -11.41 11.74 -12.91
C ARG A 228 -11.54 11.42 -11.42
N PHE A 229 -10.76 12.10 -10.58
CA PHE A 229 -10.85 11.92 -9.13
C PHE A 229 -12.21 12.36 -8.57
N ALA A 230 -12.76 13.49 -9.04
CA ALA A 230 -14.09 13.93 -8.64
C ALA A 230 -15.19 12.93 -9.04
N THR A 231 -15.13 12.41 -10.27
CA THR A 231 -16.03 11.35 -10.75
C THR A 231 -15.92 10.09 -9.91
N PHE A 232 -14.70 9.65 -9.57
CA PHE A 232 -14.48 8.51 -8.68
C PHE A 232 -15.17 8.69 -7.31
N LEU A 233 -15.16 9.90 -6.76
CA LEU A 233 -15.84 10.22 -5.51
C LEU A 233 -17.38 10.34 -5.64
N GLY A 234 -17.92 10.28 -6.86
CA GLY A 234 -19.31 10.62 -7.14
C GLY A 234 -19.64 12.08 -6.81
N ALA A 235 -18.71 12.99 -7.12
CA ALA A 235 -18.81 14.41 -6.82
C ALA A 235 -18.46 15.28 -8.04
N THR A 236 -18.96 16.51 -8.05
CA THR A 236 -18.62 17.54 -9.05
C THR A 236 -17.38 18.30 -8.60
N LEU A 237 -16.40 18.43 -9.49
CA LEU A 237 -15.22 19.27 -9.28
C LEU A 237 -15.64 20.75 -9.24
N ILE A 238 -15.24 21.46 -8.19
CA ILE A 238 -15.44 22.90 -8.03
C ILE A 238 -14.10 23.60 -7.81
N ALA A 239 -14.03 24.86 -8.25
CA ALA A 239 -12.91 25.77 -8.00
C ALA A 239 -12.74 26.05 -6.50
#